data_AF-A0A835X5R6-F1
#
_entry.id   AF-A0A835X5R6-F1
#
_cell.length_a   1.000
_cell.length_b   1.000
_cell.length_c   1.000
_cell.angle_alpha   90.00
_cell.angle_beta   90.00
_cell.angle_gamma   90.00
#
_symmetry.space_group_name_H-M   'P 1'
#
loop_
_entity.id
_entity.type
_entity.pdbx_description
1 polymer ?
#
loop_
_entity_poly.entity_id
_entity_poly.type
_entity_poly.pdbx_seq_one_letter_code
_entity_poly.pdbx_strand_id
1 'polypeptide(L)'
;MLDEDFLIKKGDRYVATEFGKKVSKLYIDPLTATFFRNAIENVSEGRKHTLGFLHLVSASEEFFPKFALRNKDYETVSLLIENHASELIEPISEYDCSRSLIALQSWITESSEVSLSDNLKTESGDMHRMVETADWLVYCLRELAKQLERMDLLDELDIIRKRIKYGIREELIELVKVKGIGR
;
A
#
# COMPACT_ATOMS: atom_id res chain seq x y z
N MET A 1 -19.56 6.20 10.16
CA MET A 1 -20.21 6.53 8.86
C MET A 1 -20.66 7.98 8.76
N LEU A 2 -21.43 8.54 9.70
CA LEU A 2 -21.80 9.96 9.67
C LEU A 2 -20.63 10.87 10.06
N ASP A 3 -19.95 10.55 11.16
CA ASP A 3 -18.81 11.32 11.67
C ASP A 3 -17.56 11.23 10.77
N GLU A 4 -17.60 10.29 9.82
CA GLU A 4 -16.50 9.95 8.93
C GLU A 4 -16.75 10.42 7.49
N ASP A 5 -17.75 11.29 7.28
CA ASP A 5 -18.12 11.87 5.99
C ASP A 5 -18.50 10.84 4.89
N PHE A 6 -19.02 9.66 5.25
CA PHE A 6 -19.58 8.72 4.25
C PHE A 6 -21.04 9.03 3.91
N LEU A 7 -21.80 9.51 4.90
CA LEU A 7 -23.22 9.80 4.78
C LEU A 7 -23.52 11.19 5.38
N ILE A 8 -24.48 11.89 4.81
CA ILE A 8 -25.06 13.11 5.39
C ILE A 8 -26.56 12.93 5.61
N LYS A 9 -27.10 13.52 6.68
CA LYS A 9 -28.52 13.53 6.97
C LYS A 9 -29.19 14.71 6.25
N LYS A 10 -30.16 14.43 5.37
CA LYS A 10 -31.01 15.44 4.70
C LYS A 10 -32.47 15.20 5.11
N GLY A 11 -32.95 15.97 6.10
CA GLY A 11 -34.23 15.72 6.75
C GLY A 11 -34.22 14.37 7.47
N ASP A 12 -35.17 13.48 7.14
CA ASP A 12 -35.26 12.13 7.70
C ASP A 12 -34.54 11.06 6.87
N ARG A 13 -33.80 11.45 5.83
CA ARG A 13 -33.08 10.53 4.93
C ARG A 13 -31.57 10.66 5.07
N TYR A 14 -30.87 9.55 4.86
CA TYR A 14 -29.42 9.52 4.72
C TYR A 14 -29.04 9.45 3.24
N VAL A 15 -28.07 10.27 2.84
CA VAL A 15 -27.56 10.32 1.47
C VAL A 15 -26.04 10.16 1.53
N ALA A 16 -25.49 9.30 0.66
CA ALA A 16 -24.06 9.15 0.54
C ALA A 16 -23.41 10.45 0.02
N THR A 17 -22.31 10.83 0.66
CA THR A 17 -21.43 11.92 0.20
C THR A 17 -20.69 11.50 -1.07
N GLU A 18 -19.97 12.42 -1.70
CA GLU A 18 -19.10 12.04 -2.82
C GLU A 18 -17.99 11.08 -2.35
N PHE A 19 -17.50 11.22 -1.10
CA PHE A 19 -16.55 10.29 -0.50
C PHE A 19 -17.16 8.91 -0.30
N GLY A 20 -18.33 8.83 0.33
CA GLY A 20 -19.04 7.56 0.50
C GLY A 20 -19.38 6.86 -0.81
N LYS A 21 -19.80 7.61 -1.83
CA LYS A 21 -20.04 7.08 -3.19
C LYS A 21 -18.75 6.53 -3.82
N LYS A 22 -17.62 7.23 -3.65
CA LYS A 22 -16.34 6.78 -4.19
C LYS A 22 -15.89 5.49 -3.54
N VAL A 23 -15.90 5.43 -2.21
CA VAL A 23 -15.53 4.25 -1.42
C VAL A 23 -16.36 3.05 -1.85
N SER A 24 -17.68 3.23 -1.97
CA SER A 24 -18.58 2.18 -2.47
C SER A 24 -18.23 1.70 -3.88
N LYS A 25 -17.84 2.60 -4.79
CA LYS A 25 -17.41 2.25 -6.16
C LYS A 25 -16.04 1.55 -6.22
N LEU A 26 -15.18 1.83 -5.25
CA LEU A 26 -13.87 1.18 -5.12
C LEU A 26 -13.96 -0.21 -4.50
N TYR A 27 -15.12 -0.58 -3.93
CA TYR A 27 -15.34 -1.82 -3.18
C TYR A 27 -14.39 -1.99 -1.99
N ILE A 28 -13.89 -0.87 -1.44
CA ILE A 28 -13.01 -0.86 -0.28
C ILE A 28 -13.84 -0.65 0.99
N ASP A 29 -13.44 -1.29 2.08
CA ASP A 29 -14.12 -1.13 3.37
C ASP A 29 -14.02 0.32 3.88
N PRO A 30 -15.10 0.89 4.47
CA PRO A 30 -15.07 2.23 5.05
C PRO A 30 -13.96 2.46 6.08
N LEU A 31 -13.60 1.46 6.89
CA LEU A 31 -12.51 1.59 7.88
C LEU A 31 -11.17 1.73 7.17
N THR A 32 -10.90 0.91 6.15
CA THR A 32 -9.70 1.05 5.32
C THR A 32 -9.68 2.39 4.60
N ALA A 33 -10.82 2.84 4.07
CA ALA A 33 -10.92 4.13 3.39
C ALA A 33 -10.63 5.32 4.33
N THR A 34 -11.15 5.29 5.57
CA THR A 34 -10.82 6.28 6.59
C THR A 34 -9.34 6.23 6.95
N PHE A 35 -8.77 5.04 7.15
CA PHE A 35 -7.34 4.86 7.42
C PHE A 35 -6.47 5.47 6.31
N PHE A 36 -6.82 5.21 5.05
CA PHE A 36 -6.14 5.78 3.89
C PHE A 36 -6.31 7.29 3.78
N ARG A 37 -7.52 7.83 3.98
CA ARG A 37 -7.77 9.28 3.98
C ARG A 37 -6.87 9.99 5.00
N ASN A 38 -6.88 9.51 6.23
CA ASN A 38 -6.10 10.11 7.32
C ASN A 38 -4.59 10.07 7.00
N ALA A 39 -4.10 8.97 6.42
CA ALA A 39 -2.72 8.87 5.99
C ALA A 39 -2.39 9.86 4.85
N ILE A 40 -3.24 9.96 3.82
CA ILE A 40 -3.07 10.88 2.69
C ILE A 40 -2.96 12.33 3.16
N GLU A 41 -3.79 12.75 4.11
CA GLU A 41 -3.77 14.11 4.67
C GLU A 41 -2.44 14.45 5.36
N ASN A 42 -1.75 13.43 5.89
CA ASN A 42 -0.48 13.57 6.60
C ASN A 42 0.77 13.41 5.71
N VAL A 43 0.62 13.00 4.44
CA VAL A 43 1.77 12.83 3.53
C VAL A 43 2.41 14.18 3.24
N SER A 44 3.66 14.37 3.67
CA SER A 44 4.43 15.59 3.39
C SER A 44 4.72 15.76 1.88
N GLU A 45 4.76 16.98 1.38
CA GLU A 45 5.11 17.25 -0.02
C GLU A 45 6.64 17.16 -0.30
N GLY A 46 7.01 17.09 -1.58
CA GLY A 46 8.40 17.30 -2.03
C GLY A 46 9.37 16.14 -1.85
N ARG A 47 8.89 14.97 -1.43
CA ARG A 47 9.68 13.72 -1.33
C ARG A 47 8.82 12.51 -1.70
N LYS A 48 9.46 11.36 -1.87
CA LYS A 48 8.80 10.06 -2.09
C LYS A 48 8.51 9.35 -0.77
N HIS A 49 7.51 8.49 -0.77
CA HIS A 49 7.00 7.75 0.38
C HIS A 49 6.77 6.27 0.08
N THR A 50 7.59 5.67 -0.78
CA THR A 50 7.39 4.29 -1.24
C THR A 50 7.26 3.30 -0.08
N LEU A 51 8.20 3.25 0.88
CA LEU A 51 8.05 2.35 2.02
C LEU A 51 6.82 2.71 2.88
N GLY A 52 6.53 4.01 3.07
CA GLY A 52 5.36 4.47 3.82
C GLY A 52 4.04 3.98 3.20
N PHE A 53 3.89 4.03 1.88
CA PHE A 53 2.72 3.51 1.19
C PHE A 53 2.64 1.98 1.22
N LEU A 54 3.77 1.27 1.10
CA LEU A 54 3.79 -0.18 1.29
C LEU A 54 3.38 -0.59 2.71
N HIS A 55 3.88 0.13 3.72
CA HIS A 55 3.48 -0.07 5.11
C HIS A 55 1.98 0.15 5.26
N LEU A 56 1.46 1.30 4.81
CA LEU A 56 0.05 1.65 4.87
C LEU A 56 -0.85 0.56 4.26
N VAL A 57 -0.56 0.11 3.04
CA VAL A 57 -1.39 -0.92 2.39
C VAL A 57 -1.24 -2.28 3.06
N SER A 58 -0.04 -2.67 3.52
CA SER A 58 0.14 -3.96 4.22
C SER A 58 -0.39 -3.97 5.65
N ALA A 59 -0.58 -2.79 6.25
CA ALA A 59 -1.13 -2.59 7.58
C ALA A 59 -2.66 -2.57 7.59
N SER A 60 -3.32 -2.35 6.45
CA SER A 60 -4.78 -2.35 6.35
C SER A 60 -5.41 -3.69 6.72
N GLU A 61 -6.70 -3.68 7.05
CA GLU A 61 -7.46 -4.90 7.37
C GLU A 61 -7.79 -5.74 6.13
N GLU A 62 -7.92 -5.10 4.98
CA GLU A 62 -8.22 -5.77 3.70
C GLU A 62 -7.00 -6.40 3.04
N PHE A 63 -5.80 -6.16 3.56
CA PHE A 63 -4.59 -6.77 3.02
C PHE A 63 -4.49 -8.26 3.35
N PHE A 64 -4.32 -9.09 2.33
CA PHE A 64 -4.20 -10.54 2.49
C PHE A 64 -3.25 -11.16 1.45
N PRO A 65 -2.45 -12.19 1.82
CA PRO A 65 -2.22 -12.70 3.17
C PRO A 65 -1.34 -11.78 4.03
N LYS A 66 -1.75 -11.58 5.29
CA LYS A 66 -1.00 -10.81 6.29
C LYS A 66 -0.27 -11.75 7.24
N PHE A 67 1.05 -11.68 7.25
CA PHE A 67 1.88 -12.50 8.13
C PHE A 67 2.50 -11.69 9.25
N ALA A 68 2.34 -12.14 10.49
CA ALA A 68 3.05 -11.58 11.63
C ALA A 68 4.57 -11.75 11.49
N LEU A 69 5.31 -10.81 12.08
CA LEU A 69 6.75 -10.93 12.24
C LEU A 69 7.09 -12.15 13.12
N ARG A 70 8.21 -12.80 12.81
CA ARG A 70 8.88 -13.76 13.70
C ARG A 70 9.97 -13.01 14.46
N ASN A 71 10.47 -13.58 15.55
CA ASN A 71 11.56 -12.99 16.33
C ASN A 71 12.76 -12.56 15.48
N LYS A 72 13.15 -13.38 14.48
CA LYS A 72 14.25 -13.07 13.56
C LYS A 72 13.95 -11.94 12.55
N ASP A 73 12.68 -11.61 12.33
CA ASP A 73 12.27 -10.60 11.35
C ASP A 73 12.34 -9.18 11.94
N TYR A 74 12.35 -9.05 13.29
CA TYR A 74 12.40 -7.75 13.98
C TYR A 74 13.63 -6.93 13.58
N GLU A 75 14.83 -7.52 13.64
CA GLU A 75 16.06 -6.82 13.24
C GLU A 75 16.02 -6.40 11.75
N THR A 76 15.47 -7.26 10.88
CA THR A 76 15.34 -6.95 9.46
C THR A 76 14.41 -5.76 9.23
N VAL A 77 13.28 -5.69 9.93
CA VAL A 77 12.34 -4.59 9.78
C VAL A 77 12.82 -3.31 10.47
N SER A 78 13.53 -3.38 11.60
CA SER A 78 14.20 -2.22 12.22
C SER A 78 15.13 -1.54 11.24
N LEU A 79 16.02 -2.32 10.61
CA LEU A 79 16.97 -1.81 9.62
C LEU A 79 16.25 -1.29 8.37
N LEU A 80 15.15 -1.94 7.97
CA LEU A 80 14.35 -1.47 6.84
C LEU A 80 13.76 -0.07 7.11
N ILE A 81 13.16 0.12 8.29
CA ILE A 81 12.61 1.40 8.75
C ILE A 81 13.70 2.46 8.81
N GLU A 82 14.84 2.16 9.42
CA GLU A 82 15.97 3.11 9.54
C GLU A 82 16.47 3.57 8.17
N ASN A 83 16.70 2.62 7.25
CA ASN A 83 17.22 2.91 5.91
C ASN A 83 16.25 3.72 5.03
N HIS A 84 14.95 3.70 5.34
CA HIS A 84 13.91 4.41 4.58
C HIS A 84 13.13 5.38 5.46
N ALA A 85 13.73 5.89 6.55
CA ALA A 85 13.06 6.77 7.49
C ALA A 85 12.48 8.02 6.80
N SER A 86 13.18 8.53 5.78
CA SER A 86 12.76 9.64 4.93
C SER A 86 11.64 9.31 3.94
N GLU A 87 11.16 8.07 3.87
CA GLU A 87 10.01 7.65 3.04
C GLU A 87 8.75 7.39 3.88
N LEU A 88 8.85 7.44 5.20
CA LEU A 88 7.71 7.17 6.07
C LEU A 88 6.70 8.32 5.98
N ILE A 89 5.41 7.96 6.02
CA ILE A 89 4.30 8.91 6.13
C ILE A 89 4.26 9.47 7.56
N GLU A 90 4.37 8.57 8.53
CA GLU A 90 4.48 8.87 9.96
C GLU A 90 5.55 7.98 10.60
N PRO A 91 6.12 8.35 11.77
CA PRO A 91 7.05 7.49 12.49
C PRO A 91 6.38 6.17 12.89
N ILE A 92 7.04 5.06 12.59
CA ILE A 92 6.58 3.71 12.91
C ILE A 92 7.69 2.92 13.63
N SER A 93 7.29 1.88 14.34
CA SER A 93 8.18 0.88 14.94
C SER A 93 8.01 -0.48 14.27
N GLU A 94 8.86 -1.44 14.66
CA GLU A 94 8.75 -2.83 14.19
C GLU A 94 7.42 -3.46 14.58
N TYR A 95 6.81 -3.01 15.68
CA TYR A 95 5.53 -3.53 16.19
C TYR A 95 4.33 -3.10 15.34
N ASP A 96 4.50 -2.06 14.53
CA ASP A 96 3.50 -1.59 13.56
C ASP A 96 3.61 -2.32 12.22
N CYS A 97 4.59 -3.21 12.08
CA CYS A 97 4.95 -3.85 10.83
C CYS A 97 4.54 -5.32 10.76
N SER A 98 4.45 -5.81 9.52
CA SER A 98 4.19 -7.21 9.21
C SER A 98 5.33 -7.79 8.39
N ARG A 99 5.45 -9.11 8.37
CA ARG A 99 6.37 -9.79 7.45
C ARG A 99 5.96 -9.58 5.99
N SER A 100 4.69 -9.29 5.75
CA SER A 100 4.18 -8.93 4.42
C SER A 100 4.76 -7.61 3.90
N LEU A 101 5.06 -6.63 4.77
CA LEU A 101 5.78 -5.41 4.38
C LEU A 101 7.19 -5.74 3.85
N ILE A 102 7.93 -6.58 4.59
CA ILE A 102 9.27 -7.01 4.18
C ILE A 102 9.19 -7.74 2.83
N ALA A 103 8.19 -8.59 2.64
CA ALA A 103 7.97 -9.33 1.40
C ALA A 103 7.67 -8.39 0.21
N LEU A 104 6.77 -7.42 0.37
CA LEU A 104 6.45 -6.43 -0.67
C LEU A 104 7.67 -5.58 -1.03
N GLN A 105 8.41 -5.09 -0.03
CA GLN A 105 9.63 -4.31 -0.28
C GLN A 105 10.69 -5.14 -1.02
N SER A 106 10.89 -6.39 -0.58
CA SER A 106 11.81 -7.33 -1.22
C SER A 106 11.37 -7.65 -2.65
N TRP A 107 10.08 -7.76 -2.90
CA TRP A 107 9.51 -8.00 -4.22
C TRP A 107 9.76 -6.84 -5.19
N ILE A 108 9.47 -5.59 -4.79
CA ILE A 108 9.70 -4.40 -5.63
C ILE A 108 11.16 -3.97 -5.76
N THR A 109 12.07 -4.71 -5.11
CA THR A 109 13.53 -4.58 -5.24
C THR A 109 14.18 -5.79 -5.90
N GLU A 110 13.36 -6.64 -6.51
CA GLU A 110 13.75 -7.81 -7.29
C GLU A 110 14.42 -8.93 -6.48
N SER A 111 13.89 -9.25 -5.30
CA SER A 111 14.22 -10.51 -4.58
C SER A 111 13.52 -11.71 -5.22
N SER A 112 14.24 -12.77 -5.55
CA SER A 112 13.65 -13.96 -6.21
C SER A 112 12.58 -14.64 -5.34
N GLU A 113 11.65 -15.35 -5.97
CA GLU A 113 10.64 -16.15 -5.22
C GLU A 113 11.29 -17.18 -4.29
N VAL A 114 12.42 -17.76 -4.70
CA VAL A 114 13.22 -18.66 -3.86
C VAL A 114 13.71 -17.94 -2.61
N SER A 115 14.28 -16.73 -2.76
CA SER A 115 14.73 -15.93 -1.62
C SER A 115 13.58 -15.56 -0.67
N LEU A 116 12.42 -15.18 -1.21
CA LEU A 116 11.23 -14.85 -0.42
C LEU A 116 10.72 -16.08 0.35
N SER A 117 10.67 -17.25 -0.29
CA SER A 117 10.31 -18.52 0.35
C SER A 117 11.29 -18.91 1.46
N ASP A 118 12.58 -18.87 1.18
CA ASP A 118 13.61 -19.32 2.14
C ASP A 118 13.69 -18.40 3.35
N ASN A 119 13.73 -17.08 3.11
CA ASN A 119 13.94 -16.09 4.17
C ASN A 119 12.64 -15.78 4.91
N LEU A 120 11.54 -15.54 4.19
CA LEU A 120 10.27 -15.04 4.73
C LEU A 120 9.18 -16.12 4.86
N LYS A 121 9.39 -17.34 4.34
CA LYS A 121 8.34 -18.38 4.29
C LYS A 121 7.08 -17.86 3.60
N THR A 122 7.29 -17.10 2.53
CA THR A 122 6.24 -16.61 1.65
C THR A 122 6.35 -17.37 0.34
N GLU A 123 5.38 -18.23 0.06
CA GLU A 123 5.38 -19.04 -1.16
C GLU A 123 4.93 -18.23 -2.37
N SER A 124 5.16 -18.74 -3.58
CA SER A 124 4.75 -18.09 -4.83
C SER A 124 3.25 -17.71 -4.85
N GLY A 125 2.39 -18.62 -4.38
CA GLY A 125 0.96 -18.36 -4.27
C GLY A 125 0.59 -17.28 -3.25
N ASP A 126 1.36 -17.15 -2.16
CA ASP A 126 1.18 -16.07 -1.20
C ASP A 126 1.59 -14.73 -1.81
N MET A 127 2.77 -14.69 -2.45
CA MET A 127 3.25 -13.49 -3.13
C MET A 127 2.29 -13.01 -4.21
N HIS A 128 1.73 -13.93 -5.00
CA HIS A 128 0.76 -13.57 -6.03
C HIS A 128 -0.47 -12.87 -5.45
N ARG A 129 -1.03 -13.43 -4.36
CA ARG A 129 -2.17 -12.82 -3.64
C ARG A 129 -1.82 -11.49 -2.99
N MET A 130 -0.62 -11.38 -2.39
CA MET A 130 -0.13 -10.11 -1.83
C MET A 130 -0.01 -9.04 -2.92
N VAL A 131 0.53 -9.39 -4.09
CA VAL A 131 0.69 -8.47 -5.23
C VAL A 131 -0.65 -8.00 -5.77
N GLU A 132 -1.60 -8.92 -5.95
CA GLU A 132 -2.96 -8.59 -6.41
C GLU A 132 -3.66 -7.64 -5.43
N THR A 133 -3.64 -7.99 -4.14
CA THR A 133 -4.29 -7.19 -3.10
C THR A 133 -3.59 -5.83 -2.92
N ALA A 134 -2.25 -5.79 -2.94
CA ALA A 134 -1.49 -4.56 -2.85
C ALA A 134 -1.75 -3.64 -4.05
N ASP A 135 -1.74 -4.15 -5.29
CA ASP A 135 -2.02 -3.32 -6.48
C ASP A 135 -3.43 -2.70 -6.41
N TRP A 136 -4.43 -3.48 -5.99
CA TRP A 136 -5.78 -2.99 -5.80
C TRP A 136 -5.88 -1.95 -4.68
N LEU A 137 -5.25 -2.17 -3.53
CA LEU A 137 -5.26 -1.21 -2.41
C LEU A 137 -4.53 0.08 -2.77
N VAL A 138 -3.38 0.02 -3.45
CA VAL A 138 -2.68 1.23 -3.94
C VAL A 138 -3.51 1.94 -5.00
N TYR A 139 -4.25 1.23 -5.86
CA TYR A 139 -5.23 1.84 -6.77
C TYR A 139 -6.31 2.60 -6.01
N CYS A 140 -6.90 2.00 -4.97
CA CYS A 140 -7.88 2.67 -4.14
C CYS A 140 -7.29 3.91 -3.46
N LEU A 141 -6.09 3.80 -2.88
CA LEU A 141 -5.36 4.90 -2.26
C LEU A 141 -5.14 6.06 -3.24
N ARG A 142 -4.74 5.77 -4.48
CA ARG A 142 -4.60 6.76 -5.56
C ARG A 142 -5.91 7.46 -5.89
N GLU A 143 -6.99 6.71 -6.00
CA GLU A 143 -8.30 7.26 -6.31
C GLU A 143 -8.87 8.11 -5.16
N LEU A 144 -8.52 7.79 -3.91
CA LEU A 144 -8.82 8.62 -2.75
C LEU A 144 -7.94 9.87 -2.71
N ALA A 145 -6.64 9.77 -3.00
CA ALA A 145 -5.73 10.91 -3.07
C ALA A 145 -6.21 11.94 -4.10
N LYS A 146 -6.65 11.48 -5.28
CA LYS A 146 -7.29 12.33 -6.30
C LYS A 146 -8.53 13.04 -5.78
N GLN A 147 -9.35 12.35 -4.99
CA GLN A 147 -10.57 12.92 -4.43
C GLN A 147 -10.29 13.95 -3.33
N LEU A 148 -9.19 13.79 -2.60
CA LEU A 148 -8.69 14.74 -1.59
C LEU A 148 -7.81 15.83 -2.21
N GLU A 149 -7.79 15.96 -3.54
CA GLU A 149 -7.03 16.95 -4.30
C GLU A 149 -5.50 16.87 -4.12
N ARG A 150 -4.99 15.73 -3.61
CA ARG A 150 -3.56 15.40 -3.49
C ARG A 150 -2.99 14.87 -4.80
N MET A 151 -3.01 15.72 -5.81
CA MET A 151 -2.56 15.41 -7.17
C MET A 151 -1.06 15.12 -7.24
N ASP A 152 -0.28 15.67 -6.31
CA ASP A 152 1.15 15.46 -6.15
C ASP A 152 1.52 13.99 -5.87
N LEU A 153 0.60 13.20 -5.33
CA LEU A 153 0.84 11.79 -4.97
C LEU A 153 0.56 10.81 -6.11
N LEU A 154 -0.15 11.23 -7.17
CA LEU A 154 -0.69 10.29 -8.16
C LEU A 154 0.40 9.58 -8.96
N ASP A 155 1.44 10.31 -9.35
CA ASP A 155 2.55 9.76 -10.16
C ASP A 155 3.34 8.72 -9.35
N GLU A 156 3.63 9.02 -8.08
CA GLU A 156 4.29 8.06 -7.19
C GLU A 156 3.44 6.81 -6.99
N LEU A 157 2.14 6.95 -6.72
CA LEU A 157 1.25 5.81 -6.53
C LEU A 157 1.15 4.96 -7.82
N ASP A 158 1.10 5.58 -8.99
CA ASP A 158 1.13 4.86 -10.28
C ASP A 158 2.46 4.12 -10.53
N ILE A 159 3.58 4.69 -10.08
CA ILE A 159 4.90 4.04 -10.08
C ILE A 159 4.90 2.83 -9.16
N ILE A 160 4.46 2.99 -7.91
CA ILE A 160 4.42 1.92 -6.90
C ILE A 160 3.56 0.75 -7.41
N ARG A 161 2.39 1.03 -8.00
CA ARG A 161 1.53 0.00 -8.61
C ARG A 161 2.25 -0.83 -9.67
N LYS A 162 2.97 -0.18 -10.59
CA LYS A 162 3.75 -0.89 -11.62
C LYS A 162 4.84 -1.76 -10.99
N ARG A 163 5.55 -1.22 -10.00
CA ARG A 163 6.59 -1.96 -9.28
C ARG A 163 6.03 -3.17 -8.55
N ILE A 164 4.90 -3.03 -7.85
CA ILE A 164 4.18 -4.14 -7.21
C ILE A 164 3.75 -5.18 -8.25
N LYS A 165 3.10 -4.74 -9.33
CA LYS A 165 2.57 -5.64 -10.35
C LYS A 165 3.63 -6.51 -11.01
N TYR A 166 4.81 -5.95 -11.27
CA TYR A 166 5.87 -6.64 -12.01
C TYR A 166 7.02 -7.15 -11.12
N GLY A 167 7.10 -6.73 -9.86
CA GLY A 167 8.19 -7.08 -8.95
C GLY A 167 9.52 -6.46 -9.34
N ILE A 168 9.48 -5.21 -9.81
CA ILE A 168 10.64 -4.53 -10.40
C ILE A 168 11.03 -3.28 -9.61
N ARG A 169 12.31 -2.92 -9.70
CA ARG A 169 12.78 -1.61 -9.27
C ARG A 169 12.25 -0.50 -10.18
N GLU A 170 12.31 0.73 -9.69
CA GLU A 170 11.74 1.88 -10.38
C GLU A 170 12.42 2.13 -11.73
N GLU A 171 13.74 1.96 -11.81
CA GLU A 171 14.53 2.15 -13.03
C GLU A 171 14.13 1.22 -14.19
N LEU A 172 13.44 0.11 -13.91
CA LEU A 172 13.02 -0.87 -14.92
C LEU A 172 11.61 -0.61 -15.48
N ILE A 173 10.86 0.36 -14.93
CA ILE A 173 9.47 0.62 -15.33
C ILE A 173 9.33 0.90 -16.84
N GLU A 174 10.31 1.60 -17.42
CA GLU A 174 10.30 1.92 -18.85
C GLU A 174 10.56 0.70 -19.75
N LEU A 175 11.24 -0.33 -19.24
CA LEU A 175 11.59 -1.55 -19.99
C LEU A 175 10.44 -2.55 -20.06
N VAL A 176 9.62 -2.63 -19.00
CA VAL A 176 8.50 -3.60 -18.90
C VAL A 176 7.28 -3.20 -19.75
N LYS A 177 7.35 -2.08 -20.48
CA LYS A 177 6.34 -1.71 -21.50
C LYS A 177 6.31 -2.67 -22.70
N VAL A 178 7.34 -3.48 -22.90
CA VAL A 178 7.39 -4.51 -23.96
C VAL A 178 6.64 -5.76 -23.49
N LYS A 179 5.49 -6.07 -24.12
CA LYS A 179 4.72 -7.29 -23.85
C LYS A 179 5.62 -8.54 -23.94
N GLY A 180 5.62 -9.35 -22.87
CA GLY A 180 6.34 -10.63 -22.82
C GLY A 180 7.60 -10.63 -21.94
N ILE A 181 7.98 -9.49 -21.38
CA ILE A 181 9.05 -9.41 -20.38
C ILE A 181 8.40 -9.56 -19.00
N GLY A 182 8.42 -10.79 -18.49
CA GLY A 182 8.33 -11.02 -17.05
C GLY A 182 9.59 -10.52 -16.37
N ARG A 183 9.61 -10.61 -15.05
CA ARG A 183 10.82 -10.38 -14.28
C ARG A 183 11.91 -11.39 -14.61
#